data_AF-A0A849Z392-F1
#
_entry.id   AF-A0A849Z392-F1
#
_cell.length_a   1.000
_cell.length_b   1.000
_cell.length_c   1.000
_cell.angle_alpha   90.00
_cell.angle_beta   90.00
_cell.angle_gamma   90.00
#
_symmetry.space_group_name_H-M   'P 1'
#
loop_
_entity.id
_entity.type
_entity.pdbx_description
1 polymer ?
#
loop_
_entity_poly.entity_id
_entity_poly.type
_entity_poly.pdbx_seq_one_letter_code
_entity_poly.pdbx_strand_id
1 'polypeptide(L)'
;MHLGSDLSGCAPKRSPSIDRDLVRLIDHYRAQKPAGRRWRFVIAGDFIDFIGMTIPADTTEVETPPTQEERAHGLGSAEDHARVKMRLVAERHADVFRALGKFVASGHAITFVHGNHDVELHWQAVREELSQVLLRHASPLV
;
A
#
# COMPACT_ATOMS: atom_id res chain seq x y z
N MET A 1 -1.10 8.32 -6.23
CA MET A 1 -2.22 8.02 -5.31
C MET A 1 -1.87 8.38 -3.87
N HIS A 2 -0.63 8.16 -3.42
CA HIS A 2 -0.13 8.55 -2.09
C HIS A 2 -1.01 8.02 -0.94
N LEU A 3 -1.26 6.71 -0.92
CA LEU A 3 -1.91 6.05 0.21
C LEU A 3 -1.03 6.18 1.46
N GLY A 4 -1.64 6.49 2.61
CA GLY A 4 -0.95 6.70 3.88
C GLY A 4 -0.45 8.13 4.12
N SER A 5 -0.63 9.04 3.16
CA SER A 5 -0.47 10.48 3.40
C SER A 5 -1.38 11.02 4.51
N ASP A 6 -2.44 10.30 4.87
CA ASP A 6 -3.35 10.61 5.98
C ASP A 6 -3.03 9.86 7.29
N LEU A 7 -1.91 9.14 7.34
CA LEU A 7 -1.36 8.54 8.55
C LEU A 7 -0.34 9.45 9.26
N SER A 8 -0.13 10.68 8.76
CA SER A 8 0.67 11.72 9.43
C SER A 8 -0.22 12.57 10.34
N GLY A 9 0.20 12.80 11.59
CA GLY A 9 -0.58 13.54 12.60
C GLY A 9 -0.97 14.98 12.23
N CYS A 10 -0.41 15.55 11.16
CA CYS A 10 -0.66 16.91 10.69
C CYS A 10 -1.19 16.99 9.24
N ALA A 11 -1.45 15.87 8.55
CA ALA A 11 -1.78 15.90 7.13
C ALA A 11 -3.22 16.37 6.84
N PRO A 12 -3.48 17.05 5.71
CA PRO A 12 -4.84 17.39 5.31
C PRO A 12 -5.65 16.11 5.09
N LYS A 13 -6.91 16.12 5.53
CA LYS A 13 -7.85 14.99 5.37
C LYS A 13 -7.94 14.61 3.89
N ARG A 14 -7.32 13.49 3.51
CA ARG A 14 -7.48 12.86 2.19
C ARG A 14 -8.98 12.69 1.91
N SER A 15 -9.43 13.08 0.72
CA SER A 15 -10.85 12.90 0.36
C SER A 15 -11.20 11.41 0.28
N PRO A 16 -12.18 10.92 1.04
CA PRO A 16 -12.64 9.53 0.95
C PRO A 16 -13.23 9.16 -0.43
N SER A 17 -13.51 10.14 -1.30
CA SER A 17 -13.98 9.89 -2.66
C SER A 17 -12.89 9.24 -3.53
N ILE A 18 -11.61 9.58 -3.30
CA ILE A 18 -10.51 9.12 -4.17
C ILE A 18 -10.36 7.60 -4.09
N ASP A 19 -10.36 7.04 -2.89
CA ASP A 19 -10.24 5.60 -2.69
C ASP A 19 -11.46 4.87 -3.27
N ARG A 20 -12.65 5.44 -3.08
CA ARG A 20 -13.90 4.91 -3.65
C ARG A 20 -13.89 4.89 -5.17
N ASP A 21 -13.41 5.95 -5.80
CA ASP A 21 -13.36 6.06 -7.26
C ASP A 21 -12.31 5.11 -7.85
N LEU A 22 -11.17 4.93 -7.18
CA LEU A 22 -10.19 3.91 -7.56
C LEU A 22 -10.78 2.50 -7.42
N VAL A 23 -11.47 2.19 -6.33
CA VAL A 23 -12.14 0.90 -6.14
C VAL A 23 -13.14 0.64 -7.27
N ARG A 24 -13.96 1.65 -7.61
CA ARG A 24 -14.93 1.56 -8.72
C ARG A 24 -14.25 1.31 -10.07
N LEU A 25 -13.12 1.96 -10.33
CA LEU A 25 -12.34 1.74 -11.55
C LEU A 25 -11.82 0.30 -11.64
N ILE A 26 -11.23 -0.21 -10.54
CA ILE A 26 -10.71 -1.57 -10.47
C ILE A 26 -11.85 -2.59 -10.66
N ASP A 27 -12.96 -2.39 -9.95
CA ASP A 27 -14.14 -3.27 -10.03
C ASP A 27 -14.76 -3.26 -11.43
N HIS A 28 -14.82 -2.09 -12.09
CA HIS A 28 -15.28 -1.97 -13.46
C HIS A 28 -14.46 -2.86 -14.40
N TYR A 29 -13.14 -2.71 -14.41
CA TYR A 29 -12.30 -3.52 -15.30
C TYR A 29 -12.23 -4.99 -14.91
N ARG A 30 -12.35 -5.33 -13.61
CA ARG A 30 -12.47 -6.72 -13.16
C ARG A 30 -13.69 -7.42 -13.78
N ALA A 31 -14.82 -6.71 -13.90
CA ALA A 31 -16.06 -7.27 -14.43
C ALA A 31 -16.11 -7.31 -15.96
N GLN A 32 -15.24 -6.57 -16.65
CA GLN A 32 -15.20 -6.50 -18.10
C GLN A 32 -14.33 -7.60 -18.70
N LYS A 33 -14.79 -8.19 -19.81
CA LYS A 33 -13.98 -9.16 -20.56
C LYS A 33 -12.77 -8.44 -21.17
N PRO A 34 -11.52 -8.88 -20.87
CA PRO A 34 -10.34 -8.32 -21.50
C PRO A 34 -10.32 -8.64 -23.00
N ALA A 35 -9.79 -7.72 -23.81
CA ALA A 35 -9.54 -7.97 -25.22
C ALA A 35 -8.47 -9.06 -25.45
N GLY A 36 -7.53 -9.19 -24.52
CA GLY A 36 -6.50 -10.22 -24.50
C GLY A 36 -6.73 -11.29 -23.43
N ARG A 37 -5.65 -11.98 -23.02
CA ARG A 37 -5.73 -13.09 -22.05
C ARG A 37 -6.19 -12.66 -20.64
N ARG A 38 -5.77 -11.47 -20.19
CA ARG A 38 -6.13 -10.89 -18.89
C ARG A 38 -5.90 -9.38 -18.90
N TRP A 39 -6.58 -8.64 -18.02
CA TRP A 39 -6.18 -7.27 -17.72
C TRP A 39 -4.84 -7.24 -16.97
N ARG A 40 -4.06 -6.18 -17.21
CA ARG A 40 -2.90 -5.81 -16.41
C ARG A 40 -3.09 -4.38 -15.91
N PHE A 41 -3.21 -4.21 -14.61
CA PHE A 41 -3.27 -2.90 -13.99
C PHE A 41 -1.86 -2.44 -13.64
N VAL A 42 -1.39 -1.40 -14.31
CA VAL A 42 -0.03 -0.85 -14.11
C VAL A 42 -0.14 0.37 -13.22
N ILE A 43 0.48 0.29 -12.05
CA ILE A 43 0.59 1.36 -11.07
C ILE A 43 1.96 2.01 -11.27
N ALA A 44 1.96 3.21 -11.85
CA ALA A 44 3.14 3.89 -12.34
C ALA A 44 3.71 4.88 -11.30
N GLY A 45 4.14 4.37 -10.15
CA GLY A 45 4.77 5.14 -9.08
C GLY A 45 3.80 5.79 -8.09
N ASP A 46 4.37 6.21 -6.96
CA ASP A 46 3.73 6.99 -5.89
C ASP A 46 2.36 6.45 -5.49
N PHE A 47 2.28 5.13 -5.35
CA PHE A 47 1.06 4.48 -4.91
C PHE A 47 0.92 4.61 -3.40
N ILE A 48 2.02 4.37 -2.68
CA ILE A 48 2.14 4.43 -1.22
C ILE A 48 3.06 5.59 -0.88
N ASP A 49 2.74 6.34 0.17
CA ASP A 49 3.51 7.48 0.64
C ASP A 49 4.31 7.12 1.89
N PHE A 50 5.35 6.31 1.77
CA PHE A 50 6.14 5.85 2.92
C PHE A 50 6.86 6.99 3.64
N ILE A 51 7.30 7.99 2.88
CA ILE A 51 8.02 9.16 3.39
C ILE A 51 7.06 10.10 4.13
N GLY A 52 5.83 10.27 3.63
CA GLY A 52 4.82 11.10 4.27
C GLY A 52 4.21 10.51 5.55
N MET A 53 4.40 9.21 5.83
CA MET A 53 3.85 8.56 7.02
C MET A 53 4.67 8.88 8.28
N THR A 54 3.99 9.40 9.32
CA THR A 54 4.58 9.64 10.64
C THR A 54 4.09 8.59 11.64
N ILE A 55 4.86 7.51 11.80
CA ILE A 55 4.54 6.41 12.73
C ILE A 55 5.41 6.53 13.98
N PRO A 56 4.84 6.64 15.19
CA PRO A 56 5.64 6.78 16.42
C PRO A 56 6.59 5.59 16.63
N ALA A 57 7.89 5.88 16.71
CA ALA A 57 8.91 4.84 16.81
C ALA A 57 8.92 4.14 18.18
N ASP A 58 8.66 4.88 19.27
CA ASP A 58 8.76 4.37 20.64
C ASP A 58 7.67 3.32 20.98
N THR A 59 6.55 3.35 20.27
CA THR A 59 5.44 2.39 20.46
C THR A 59 5.38 1.32 19.39
N THR A 60 6.33 1.31 18.46
CA THR A 60 6.34 0.32 17.37
C THR A 60 7.44 -0.71 17.63
N GLU A 61 7.06 -1.97 17.68
CA GLU A 61 8.01 -3.08 17.69
C GLU A 61 8.69 -3.22 16.32
N VAL A 62 9.99 -2.96 16.29
CA VAL A 62 10.87 -3.02 15.12
C VAL A 62 12.16 -3.75 15.49
N GLU A 63 12.72 -4.49 14.54
CA GLU A 63 13.98 -5.24 14.71
C GLU A 63 15.18 -4.29 14.64
N THR A 64 15.15 -3.33 13.71
CA THR A 64 16.17 -2.30 13.56
C THR A 64 15.88 -1.20 14.59
N PRO A 65 16.78 -0.93 15.55
CA PRO A 65 16.55 0.12 16.54
C PRO A 65 16.41 1.49 15.85
N PRO A 66 15.35 2.27 16.17
CA PRO A 66 15.20 3.61 15.62
C PRO A 66 16.38 4.50 16.00
N THR A 67 16.75 5.40 15.11
CA THR A 67 17.69 6.49 15.38
C THR A 67 17.06 7.55 16.29
N GLN A 68 17.86 8.51 16.76
CA GLN A 68 17.32 9.64 17.53
C GLN A 68 16.36 10.50 16.69
N GLU A 69 16.67 10.67 15.41
CA GLU A 69 15.84 11.41 14.46
C GLU A 69 14.49 10.70 14.25
N GLU A 70 14.51 9.38 14.07
CA GLU A 70 13.27 8.59 13.92
C GLU A 70 12.43 8.56 15.20
N ARG A 71 13.05 8.58 16.38
CA ARG A 71 12.28 8.77 17.63
C ARG A 71 11.59 10.12 17.69
N ALA A 72 12.23 11.18 17.21
CA ALA A 72 11.67 12.53 17.21
C ALA A 72 10.61 12.74 16.11
N HIS A 73 10.74 12.08 14.95
CA HIS A 73 9.97 12.39 13.75
C HIS A 73 9.17 11.20 13.18
N GLY A 74 9.24 10.04 13.81
CA GLY A 74 8.61 8.80 13.38
C GLY A 74 9.56 7.87 12.61
N LEU A 75 9.14 6.63 12.44
CA LEU A 75 9.93 5.59 11.77
C LEU A 75 10.43 6.04 10.39
N GLY A 76 11.67 5.68 10.05
CA GLY A 76 12.28 6.00 8.76
C GLY A 76 12.01 4.91 7.72
N SER A 77 13.06 4.58 6.95
CA SER A 77 12.97 3.73 5.75
C SER A 77 13.77 2.42 5.87
N ALA A 78 14.17 2.04 7.09
CA ALA A 78 14.69 0.70 7.34
C ALA A 78 13.68 -0.36 6.88
N GLU A 79 14.14 -1.53 6.44
CA GLU A 79 13.29 -2.54 5.79
C GLU A 79 12.10 -2.97 6.69
N ASP A 80 12.35 -3.24 7.96
CA ASP A 80 11.34 -3.64 8.93
C ASP A 80 10.39 -2.49 9.31
N HIS A 81 10.89 -1.25 9.36
CA HIS A 81 10.08 -0.04 9.54
C HIS A 81 9.12 0.15 8.38
N ALA A 82 9.62 0.01 7.14
CA ALA A 82 8.82 0.09 5.93
C ALA A 82 7.76 -1.03 5.89
N ARG A 83 8.07 -2.24 6.36
CA ARG A 83 7.06 -3.30 6.50
C ARG A 83 5.95 -2.94 7.47
N VAL A 84 6.27 -2.29 8.60
CA VAL A 84 5.25 -1.77 9.52
C VAL A 84 4.36 -0.74 8.79
N LYS A 85 4.97 0.25 8.13
CA LYS A 85 4.24 1.27 7.36
C LYS A 85 3.33 0.64 6.28
N MET A 86 3.82 -0.37 5.57
CA MET A 86 3.05 -1.14 4.58
C MET A 86 1.81 -1.80 5.20
N ARG A 87 1.93 -2.39 6.39
CA ARG A 87 0.78 -3.01 7.08
C ARG A 87 -0.24 -1.95 7.52
N LEU A 88 0.23 -0.83 8.08
CA LEU A 88 -0.64 0.26 8.54
C LEU A 88 -1.38 0.93 7.38
N VAL A 89 -0.71 1.20 6.26
CA VAL A 89 -1.37 1.77 5.06
C VAL A 89 -2.34 0.78 4.45
N ALA A 90 -2.03 -0.52 4.47
CA ALA A 90 -2.93 -1.56 4.00
C ALA A 90 -4.21 -1.63 4.82
N GLU A 91 -4.09 -1.57 6.15
CA GLU A 91 -5.23 -1.54 7.06
C GLU A 91 -6.06 -0.26 6.88
N ARG A 92 -5.39 0.89 6.80
CA ARG A 92 -6.03 2.20 6.62
C ARG A 92 -6.84 2.28 5.32
N HIS A 93 -6.32 1.71 4.23
CA HIS A 93 -6.95 1.72 2.92
C HIS A 93 -7.44 0.32 2.49
N ALA A 94 -7.94 -0.47 3.44
CA ALA A 94 -8.29 -1.87 3.22
C ALA A 94 -9.22 -2.11 2.02
N ASP A 95 -10.12 -1.18 1.71
CA ASP A 95 -11.02 -1.29 0.55
C ASP A 95 -10.26 -1.28 -0.79
N VAL A 96 -9.22 -0.44 -0.91
CA VAL A 96 -8.37 -0.37 -2.10
C VAL A 96 -7.57 -1.67 -2.25
N PHE A 97 -6.91 -2.11 -1.19
CA PHE A 97 -6.15 -3.37 -1.21
C PHE A 97 -7.04 -4.58 -1.44
N ARG A 98 -8.29 -4.56 -0.95
CA ARG A 98 -9.29 -5.60 -1.24
C ARG A 98 -9.74 -5.60 -2.68
N ALA A 99 -9.96 -4.43 -3.29
CA ALA A 99 -10.27 -4.35 -4.72
C ALA A 99 -9.13 -4.93 -5.58
N LEU A 100 -7.88 -4.57 -5.27
CA LEU A 100 -6.68 -5.09 -5.92
C LEU A 100 -6.51 -6.61 -5.72
N GLY A 101 -6.70 -7.10 -4.49
CA GLY A 101 -6.65 -8.53 -4.18
C GLY A 101 -7.69 -9.32 -4.99
N LYS A 102 -8.94 -8.85 -5.04
CA LYS A 102 -10.00 -9.44 -5.87
C LYS A 102 -9.67 -9.40 -7.37
N PHE A 103 -9.05 -8.32 -7.85
CA PHE A 103 -8.63 -8.20 -9.24
C PHE A 103 -7.61 -9.28 -9.61
N VAL A 104 -6.61 -9.52 -8.76
CA VAL A 104 -5.64 -10.61 -8.94
C VAL A 104 -6.32 -11.98 -8.83
N ALA A 105 -7.22 -12.16 -7.85
CA ALA A 105 -7.99 -13.41 -7.68
C ALA A 105 -8.84 -13.76 -8.90
N SER A 106 -9.32 -12.77 -9.66
CA SER A 106 -10.02 -12.96 -10.94
C SER A 106 -9.08 -13.32 -12.12
N GLY A 107 -7.82 -13.66 -11.85
CA GLY A 107 -6.85 -14.08 -12.87
C GLY A 107 -6.17 -12.92 -13.62
N HIS A 108 -6.41 -11.67 -13.19
CA HIS A 108 -5.71 -10.50 -13.71
C HIS A 108 -4.37 -10.28 -13.02
N ALA A 109 -3.60 -9.30 -13.48
CA ALA A 109 -2.29 -9.00 -12.92
C ALA A 109 -2.13 -7.54 -12.57
N ILE A 110 -1.35 -7.27 -11.52
CA ILE A 110 -0.94 -5.92 -11.15
C ILE A 110 0.57 -5.81 -11.36
N THR A 111 1.03 -4.68 -11.85
CA THR A 111 2.45 -4.34 -11.96
C THR A 111 2.68 -3.02 -11.24
N PHE A 112 3.57 -3.02 -10.25
CA PHE A 112 4.02 -1.82 -9.57
C PHE A 112 5.34 -1.37 -10.19
N VAL A 113 5.39 -0.10 -10.58
CA VAL A 113 6.62 0.65 -10.82
C VAL A 113 6.76 1.58 -9.63
N HIS A 114 7.90 1.60 -8.96
CA HIS A 114 8.11 2.51 -7.84
C HIS A 114 8.41 3.93 -8.37
N GLY A 115 7.86 4.91 -7.68
CA GLY A 115 8.18 6.33 -7.79
C GLY A 115 9.13 6.75 -6.67
N ASN A 116 9.12 8.05 -6.34
CA ASN A 116 10.00 8.62 -5.32
C ASN A 116 9.38 8.58 -3.91
N HIS A 117 8.06 8.41 -3.78
CA HIS A 117 7.39 8.27 -2.48
C HIS A 117 7.29 6.82 -1.97
N ASP A 118 7.55 5.85 -2.85
CA ASP A 118 7.53 4.41 -2.58
C ASP A 118 8.84 3.71 -2.96
N VAL A 119 9.96 4.40 -2.74
CA VAL A 119 11.32 3.87 -2.94
C VAL A 119 11.59 2.62 -2.10
N GLU A 120 10.90 2.47 -0.96
CA GLU A 120 10.96 1.32 -0.06
C GLU A 120 10.50 0.01 -0.72
N LEU A 121 9.79 0.06 -1.85
CA LEU A 121 9.52 -1.12 -2.68
C LEU A 121 10.79 -1.71 -3.32
N HIS A 122 11.94 -1.05 -3.16
CA HIS A 122 13.26 -1.62 -3.41
C HIS A 122 13.50 -2.89 -2.58
N TRP A 123 13.11 -2.86 -1.29
CA TRP A 123 13.33 -3.95 -0.35
C TRP A 123 12.51 -5.18 -0.72
N GLN A 124 13.15 -6.36 -0.70
CA GLN A 124 12.47 -7.60 -1.02
C GLN A 124 11.37 -7.90 0.00
N ALA A 125 11.63 -7.74 1.31
CA ALA A 125 10.65 -8.08 2.33
C ALA A 125 9.43 -7.13 2.30
N VAL A 126 9.59 -5.89 1.83
CA VAL A 126 8.47 -4.96 1.64
C VAL A 126 7.59 -5.39 0.45
N ARG A 127 8.18 -5.85 -0.65
CA ARG A 127 7.43 -6.42 -1.79
C ARG A 127 6.69 -7.70 -1.41
N GLU A 128 7.30 -8.54 -0.58
CA GLU A 128 6.68 -9.74 -0.04
C GLU A 128 5.51 -9.38 0.89
N GLU A 129 5.67 -8.40 1.78
CA GLU A 129 4.58 -7.91 2.64
C GLU A 129 3.42 -7.35 1.81
N LEU A 130 3.67 -6.54 0.78
CA LEU A 130 2.64 -6.07 -0.15
C LEU A 130 1.90 -7.24 -0.82
N SER A 131 2.66 -8.25 -1.29
CA SER A 131 2.07 -9.44 -1.91
C SER A 131 1.19 -10.21 -0.92
N GLN A 132 1.65 -10.37 0.33
CA GLN A 132 0.87 -11.01 1.39
C GLN A 132 -0.39 -10.22 1.75
N VAL A 133 -0.31 -8.88 1.83
CA VAL A 133 -1.49 -8.01 2.02
C VAL A 133 -2.52 -8.27 0.93
N LEU A 134 -2.10 -8.27 -0.34
CA LEU A 134 -3.01 -8.51 -1.47
C LEU A 134 -3.63 -9.91 -1.42
N LEU A 135 -2.85 -10.93 -1.06
CA LEU A 135 -3.34 -12.30 -0.90
C LEU A 135 -4.33 -12.45 0.26
N ARG A 136 -4.06 -11.82 1.41
CA ARG A 136 -4.98 -11.81 2.56
C ARG A 136 -6.35 -11.25 2.19
N HIS A 137 -6.40 -10.25 1.32
CA HIS A 137 -7.64 -9.67 0.85
C HIS A 137 -8.25 -10.31 -0.40
N ALA A 138 -7.51 -11.22 -1.06
CA ALA A 138 -7.98 -11.98 -2.22
C ALA A 138 -8.88 -13.15 -1.82
N SER A 139 -8.66 -13.76 -0.66
CA SER A 139 -9.51 -14.85 -0.17
C SER A 139 -10.85 -14.30 0.34
N PRO A 140 -11.99 -14.93 -0.02
CA PRO A 140 -13.21 -14.72 0.73
C PRO A 140 -12.94 -15.15 2.18
N LEU A 141 -13.32 -14.31 3.15
CA LEU A 141 -13.43 -14.76 4.54
C LEU A 141 -14.33 -16.00 4.52
N VAL A 142 -13.75 -17.15 4.88
CA VAL A 142 -14.46 -18.42 5.04
C VAL A 142 -15.35 -18.31 6.27
#